data_AF-A0A7Y2X6T9-F1
#
_entry.id   AF-A0A7Y2X6T9-F1
#
_cell.length_a   1.000
_cell.length_b   1.000
_cell.length_c   1.000
_cell.angle_alpha   90.00
_cell.angle_beta   90.00
_cell.angle_gamma   90.00
#
_symmetry.space_group_name_H-M   'P 1'
#
loop_
_entity.id
_entity.type
_entity.pdbx_description
1 polymer ?
#
loop_
_entity_poly.entity_id
_entity_poly.type
_entity_poly.pdbx_seq_one_letter_code
_entity_poly.pdbx_strand_id
1 'polypeptide(L)'
;MRIIPIKDAVFEKIEDALSERQEETQLEVLAGIDCDDQDLANQDELGEEDPVATIELIVQWLPDTGEGVLDWFFVRVSGMETNPPDVQHGGPLLGFNCQGAEPDLDALILSAVGALNQAVEWAEFELEEDA
;
A
#
# COMPACT_ATOMS: atom_id res chain seq x y z
N MET A 1 -16.92 5.27 2.63
CA MET A 1 -16.04 4.52 1.72
C MET A 1 -16.23 3.02 1.94
N ARG A 2 -16.25 2.21 0.89
CA ARG A 2 -16.31 0.75 0.97
C ARG A 2 -15.00 0.16 0.45
N ILE A 3 -14.33 -0.66 1.25
CA ILE A 3 -13.16 -1.44 0.84
C ILE A 3 -13.59 -2.70 0.08
N ILE A 4 -12.86 -3.02 -0.98
CA ILE A 4 -13.13 -4.10 -1.92
C ILE A 4 -11.85 -4.95 -1.99
N PRO A 5 -11.86 -6.19 -1.45
CA PRO A 5 -10.71 -7.07 -1.52
C PRO A 5 -10.35 -7.42 -2.97
N ILE A 6 -9.06 -7.62 -3.26
CA ILE A 6 -8.57 -7.99 -4.60
C ILE A 6 -9.17 -9.28 -5.17
N LYS A 7 -9.69 -10.17 -4.29
CA LYS A 7 -10.34 -11.43 -4.69
C LYS A 7 -11.81 -11.25 -5.08
N ASP A 8 -12.38 -10.06 -4.89
CA ASP A 8 -13.76 -9.75 -5.24
C ASP A 8 -13.86 -9.48 -6.75
N ALA A 9 -14.88 -10.03 -7.43
CA ALA A 9 -15.10 -9.80 -8.86
C ALA A 9 -15.43 -8.33 -9.20
N VAL A 10 -15.77 -7.52 -8.20
CA VAL A 10 -15.91 -6.07 -8.38
C VAL A 10 -14.55 -5.40 -8.55
N PHE A 11 -13.47 -5.95 -7.99
CA PHE A 11 -12.13 -5.39 -8.08
C PHE A 11 -11.63 -5.31 -9.54
N GLU A 12 -11.75 -6.42 -10.30
CA GLU A 12 -11.37 -6.48 -11.73
C GLU A 12 -12.08 -5.40 -12.56
N LYS A 13 -13.35 -5.11 -12.25
CA LYS A 13 -14.11 -4.05 -12.94
C LYS A 13 -13.58 -2.66 -12.62
N ILE A 14 -13.09 -2.44 -11.41
CA ILE A 14 -12.50 -1.17 -11.00
C ILE A 14 -11.16 -0.99 -11.71
N GLU A 15 -10.32 -2.03 -11.77
CA GLU A 15 -9.06 -1.99 -12.53
C GLU A 15 -9.30 -1.70 -14.02
N ASP A 16 -10.26 -2.38 -14.65
CA ASP A 16 -10.62 -2.14 -16.04
C ASP A 16 -11.08 -0.69 -16.26
N ALA A 17 -11.93 -0.17 -15.38
CA ALA A 17 -12.43 1.20 -15.47
C ALA A 17 -11.31 2.24 -15.32
N LEU A 18 -10.35 2.02 -14.41
CA LEU A 18 -9.18 2.88 -14.23
C LEU A 18 -8.26 2.84 -15.44
N SER A 19 -8.08 1.65 -16.04
CA SER A 19 -7.25 1.48 -17.24
C SER A 19 -7.86 2.17 -18.46
N GLU A 20 -9.18 2.02 -18.66
CA GLU A 20 -9.90 2.64 -19.78
C GLU A 20 -9.94 4.17 -19.69
N ARG A 21 -9.87 4.72 -18.47
CA ARG A 21 -10.05 6.15 -18.18
C ARG A 21 -8.84 6.78 -17.50
N GLN A 22 -7.64 6.30 -17.83
CA GLN A 22 -6.41 6.70 -17.17
C GLN A 22 -6.19 8.22 -17.12
N GLU A 23 -6.54 8.95 -18.19
CA GLU A 23 -6.40 10.41 -18.27
C GLU A 23 -7.33 11.18 -17.31
N GLU A 24 -8.36 10.51 -16.78
CA GLU A 24 -9.36 11.08 -15.86
C GLU A 24 -9.10 10.70 -14.40
N THR A 25 -8.10 9.84 -14.15
CA THR A 25 -7.75 9.39 -12.81
C THR A 25 -6.95 10.44 -12.04
N GLN A 26 -7.20 10.52 -10.74
CA GLN A 26 -6.35 11.21 -9.77
C GLN A 26 -5.37 10.21 -9.17
N LEU A 27 -4.17 10.67 -8.84
CA LEU A 27 -3.12 9.86 -8.25
C LEU A 27 -2.47 10.63 -7.11
N GLU A 28 -2.38 10.00 -5.95
CA GLU A 28 -1.74 10.58 -4.75
C GLU A 28 -0.87 9.54 -4.04
N VAL A 29 0.24 10.01 -3.47
CA VAL A 29 1.10 9.20 -2.59
C VAL A 29 0.62 9.43 -1.16
N LEU A 30 0.22 8.36 -0.49
CA LEU A 30 -0.46 8.44 0.81
C LEU A 30 0.50 8.47 1.99
N ALA A 31 1.39 7.47 2.07
CA ALA A 31 2.23 7.27 3.22
C ALA A 31 3.45 6.41 2.88
N GLY A 32 4.53 6.65 3.63
CA GLY A 32 5.60 5.69 3.87
C GLY A 32 5.25 4.91 5.15
N ILE A 33 5.02 3.60 5.05
CA ILE A 33 4.79 2.72 6.21
C ILE A 33 6.07 1.92 6.43
N ASP A 34 6.64 2.05 7.62
CA ASP A 34 7.81 1.29 8.04
C ASP A 34 7.37 0.02 8.80
N CYS A 35 8.27 -0.97 8.89
CA CYS A 35 8.08 -2.15 9.73
C CYS A 35 8.05 -1.77 11.21
N ASP A 36 7.45 -2.62 12.06
CA ASP A 36 7.30 -2.31 13.48
C ASP A 36 8.64 -2.24 14.27
N ASP A 37 8.58 -1.67 15.48
CA ASP A 37 9.73 -1.50 16.38
C ASP A 37 10.40 -2.83 16.76
N GLN A 38 9.64 -3.93 16.81
CA GLN A 38 10.15 -5.23 17.21
C GLN A 38 10.92 -5.88 16.06
N ASP A 39 10.45 -5.73 14.82
CA ASP A 39 11.16 -6.08 13.59
C ASP A 39 12.45 -5.26 13.48
N LEU A 40 12.39 -3.94 13.74
CA LEU A 40 13.57 -3.07 13.78
C LEU A 40 14.55 -3.46 14.90
N ALA A 41 14.07 -3.84 16.09
CA ALA A 41 14.92 -4.22 17.22
C ALA A 41 15.54 -5.62 17.08
N ASN A 42 14.80 -6.59 16.53
CA ASN A 42 15.31 -7.94 16.25
C ASN A 42 16.50 -7.90 15.27
N GLN A 43 16.53 -6.91 14.36
CA GLN A 43 17.63 -6.68 13.44
C GLN A 43 18.94 -6.28 14.14
N ASP A 44 18.86 -5.35 15.10
CA ASP A 44 20.03 -4.88 15.86
C ASP A 44 20.67 -6.00 16.69
N GLU A 45 19.87 -6.97 17.13
CA GLU A 45 20.30 -8.02 18.05
C GLU A 45 20.77 -9.32 17.36
N LEU A 46 20.19 -9.69 16.22
CA LEU A 46 20.43 -10.99 15.58
C LEU A 46 21.44 -10.98 14.42
N GLY A 47 21.74 -9.83 13.81
CA GLY A 47 22.74 -9.73 12.74
C GLY A 47 22.45 -10.57 11.48
N GLU A 48 21.23 -11.08 11.34
CA GLU A 48 20.74 -11.79 10.15
C GLU A 48 19.67 -10.96 9.40
N GLU A 49 19.61 -11.19 8.09
CA GLU A 49 19.06 -10.36 7.02
C GLU A 49 17.53 -10.26 6.97
N ASP A 50 16.86 -9.81 8.04
CA ASP A 50 15.43 -9.49 7.92
C ASP A 50 15.24 -8.24 7.03
N PRO A 51 14.38 -8.31 6.01
CA PRO A 51 14.19 -7.21 5.08
C PRO A 51 13.45 -6.03 5.70
N VAL A 52 14.21 -4.97 6.05
CA VAL A 52 13.61 -3.64 6.21
C VAL A 52 12.98 -3.24 4.90
N ALA A 53 11.71 -2.85 4.94
CA ALA A 53 11.05 -2.26 3.80
C ALA A 53 10.26 -1.02 4.17
N THR A 54 10.64 0.11 3.57
CA THR A 54 9.76 1.27 3.50
C THR A 54 8.73 0.99 2.43
N ILE A 55 7.46 1.00 2.81
CA ILE A 55 6.33 0.82 1.91
C ILE A 55 5.77 2.17 1.51
N GLU A 56 5.76 2.48 0.23
CA GLU A 56 5.02 3.61 -0.32
C GLU A 56 3.65 3.16 -0.81
N LEU A 57 2.60 3.83 -0.32
CA LEU A 57 1.23 3.63 -0.75
C LEU A 57 0.84 4.65 -1.82
N ILE A 58 0.33 4.17 -2.95
CA ILE A 58 -0.16 5.03 -4.04
C ILE A 58 -1.64 4.76 -4.25
N VAL A 59 -2.45 5.80 -4.09
CA VAL A 59 -3.87 5.73 -4.40
C VAL A 59 -4.13 6.25 -5.81
N GLN A 60 -4.97 5.55 -6.55
CA GLN A 60 -5.48 5.99 -7.85
C GLN A 60 -7.01 5.88 -7.85
N TRP A 61 -7.72 6.92 -8.29
CA TRP A 61 -9.19 6.86 -8.36
C TRP A 61 -9.80 7.73 -9.46
N LEU A 62 -11.03 7.39 -9.83
CA LEU A 62 -11.89 8.17 -10.71
C LEU A 62 -12.75 9.13 -9.88
N PRO A 63 -12.61 10.46 -10.03
CA PRO A 63 -13.35 11.42 -9.20
C PRO A 63 -14.87 11.38 -9.36
N ASP A 64 -15.35 10.98 -10.53
CA ASP A 64 -16.78 11.01 -10.87
C ASP A 64 -17.57 9.83 -10.27
N THR A 65 -16.93 8.66 -10.19
CA THR A 65 -17.51 7.42 -9.64
C THR A 65 -17.07 7.17 -8.20
N GLY A 66 -15.91 7.71 -7.81
CA GLY A 66 -15.24 7.39 -6.55
C GLY A 66 -14.67 5.97 -6.52
N GLU A 67 -14.52 5.31 -7.68
CA GLU A 67 -13.90 3.99 -7.77
C GLU A 67 -12.39 4.14 -7.88
N GLY A 68 -11.65 3.35 -7.11
CA GLY A 68 -10.20 3.45 -7.08
C GLY A 68 -9.51 2.21 -6.53
N VAL A 69 -8.20 2.20 -6.67
CA VAL A 69 -7.29 1.18 -6.15
C VAL A 69 -6.23 1.83 -5.29
N LEU A 70 -5.76 1.05 -4.32
CA LEU A 70 -4.58 1.35 -3.53
C LEU A 70 -3.51 0.34 -3.92
N ASP A 71 -2.45 0.82 -4.55
CA ASP A 71 -1.24 0.07 -4.87
C ASP A 71 -0.19 0.30 -3.78
N TRP A 72 0.75 -0.62 -3.69
CA TRP A 72 1.88 -0.50 -2.78
C TRP A 72 3.21 -0.83 -3.47
N PHE A 73 4.22 -0.08 -3.07
CA PHE A 73 5.60 -0.21 -3.53
C PHE A 73 6.47 -0.36 -2.31
N PHE A 74 7.57 -1.10 -2.41
CA PHE A 74 8.46 -1.27 -1.27
C PHE A 74 9.92 -1.31 -1.70
N VAL A 75 10.78 -0.82 -0.81
CA VAL A 75 12.23 -0.90 -0.97
C VAL A 75 12.78 -1.88 0.05
N ARG A 76 13.21 -3.07 -0.38
CA ARG A 76 13.87 -4.04 0.51
C ARG A 76 15.34 -3.64 0.72
N VAL A 77 15.72 -3.24 1.94
CA VAL A 77 17.06 -2.73 2.28
C VAL A 77 18.02 -3.84 2.74
N SER A 78 17.61 -5.10 2.82
CA SER A 78 18.52 -6.19 3.24
C SER A 78 19.71 -6.36 2.28
N GLY A 79 20.90 -5.94 2.73
CA GLY A 79 22.19 -6.50 2.32
C GLY A 79 22.82 -6.05 1.00
N MET A 80 22.18 -5.23 0.16
CA MET A 80 22.79 -4.78 -1.09
C MET A 80 22.92 -3.26 -1.18
N GLU A 81 24.17 -2.79 -1.32
CA GLU A 81 24.55 -1.44 -1.75
C GLU A 81 24.11 -1.19 -3.21
N THR A 82 22.83 -1.31 -3.53
CA THR A 82 22.28 -0.77 -4.78
C THR A 82 21.99 0.71 -4.55
N ASN A 83 22.77 1.56 -5.22
CA ASN A 83 22.53 2.99 -5.27
C ASN A 83 22.19 3.37 -6.73
N PRO A 84 20.94 3.76 -7.04
CA PRO A 84 19.80 3.91 -6.12
C PRO A 84 19.21 2.57 -5.67
N PRO A 85 18.46 2.53 -4.55
CA PRO A 85 17.77 1.33 -4.11
C PRO A 85 16.72 0.88 -5.14
N ASP A 86 16.53 -0.43 -5.27
CA ASP A 86 15.54 -1.00 -6.18
C ASP A 86 14.14 -0.93 -5.56
N VAL A 87 13.22 -0.23 -6.23
CA VAL A 87 11.82 -0.10 -5.79
C VAL A 87 11.02 -1.22 -6.43
N GLN A 88 10.43 -2.08 -5.62
CA GLN A 88 9.61 -3.20 -6.09
C GLN A 88 8.13 -2.85 -6.00
N HIS A 89 7.38 -3.14 -7.07
CA HIS A 89 5.92 -3.04 -7.05
C HIS A 89 5.33 -4.26 -6.36
N GLY A 90 4.62 -4.03 -5.25
CA GLY A 90 3.94 -5.08 -4.50
C GLY A 90 2.61 -5.51 -5.11
N GLY A 91 2.13 -4.78 -6.12
CA GLY A 91 0.84 -5.03 -6.77
C GLY A 91 -0.31 -4.26 -6.12
N PRO A 92 -1.54 -4.48 -6.61
CA PRO A 92 -2.72 -3.91 -5.98
C PRO A 92 -2.95 -4.52 -4.60
N LEU A 93 -3.17 -3.65 -3.62
CA LEU A 93 -3.42 -4.04 -2.24
C LEU A 93 -4.91 -4.20 -1.97
N LEU A 94 -5.71 -3.23 -2.43
CA LEU A 94 -7.17 -3.23 -2.30
C LEU A 94 -7.83 -2.29 -3.31
N GLY A 95 -9.10 -2.53 -3.60
CA GLY A 95 -9.97 -1.58 -4.28
C GLY A 95 -10.84 -0.83 -3.27
N PHE A 96 -11.43 0.27 -3.70
CA PHE A 96 -12.43 0.99 -2.92
C PHE A 96 -13.47 1.68 -3.80
N ASN A 97 -14.59 2.04 -3.17
CA ASN A 97 -15.60 2.89 -3.76
C ASN A 97 -16.11 3.92 -2.72
N CYS A 98 -15.99 5.21 -3.05
CA CYS A 98 -16.47 6.35 -2.25
C CYS A 98 -17.72 7.04 -2.84
N GLN A 99 -18.40 6.42 -3.81
CA GLN A 99 -19.70 6.84 -4.35
C GLN A 99 -19.70 8.27 -4.94
N GLY A 100 -18.66 8.59 -5.73
CA GLY A 100 -18.49 9.90 -6.35
C GLY A 100 -18.04 11.00 -5.40
N ALA A 101 -17.59 10.64 -4.20
CA ALA A 101 -16.86 11.54 -3.30
C ALA A 101 -15.34 11.33 -3.44
N GLU A 102 -14.56 12.23 -2.84
CA GLU A 102 -13.13 12.03 -2.65
C GLU A 102 -12.89 10.90 -1.63
N PRO A 103 -11.86 10.04 -1.82
CA PRO A 103 -11.52 9.01 -0.85
C PRO A 103 -11.05 9.62 0.47
N ASP A 104 -11.34 8.91 1.56
CA ASP A 104 -10.80 9.23 2.88
C ASP A 104 -9.42 8.57 3.00
N LEU A 105 -8.37 9.37 2.88
CA LEU A 105 -6.99 8.89 2.78
C LEU A 105 -6.51 8.25 4.08
N ASP A 106 -6.88 8.82 5.24
CA ASP A 106 -6.53 8.27 6.55
C ASP A 106 -7.19 6.90 6.75
N ALA A 107 -8.46 6.76 6.34
CA ALA A 107 -9.16 5.49 6.38
C ALA A 107 -8.58 4.45 5.39
N LEU A 108 -8.01 4.90 4.26
CA LEU A 108 -7.29 4.04 3.33
C LEU A 108 -5.99 3.53 3.94
N ILE A 109 -5.20 4.39 4.58
CA ILE A 109 -3.96 4.01 5.27
C ILE A 109 -4.24 2.95 6.34
N LEU A 110 -5.27 3.16 7.19
CA LEU A 110 -5.66 2.18 8.20
C LEU A 110 -6.07 0.82 7.59
N SER A 111 -6.79 0.86 6.48
CA SER A 111 -7.19 -0.36 5.75
C SER A 111 -5.99 -1.04 5.08
N ALA A 112 -5.00 -0.25 4.65
CA ALA A 112 -3.78 -0.72 4.02
C ALA A 112 -2.94 -1.56 4.98
N VAL A 113 -2.74 -1.11 6.22
CA VAL A 113 -1.97 -1.86 7.23
C VAL A 113 -2.54 -3.27 7.44
N GLY A 114 -3.86 -3.36 7.64
CA GLY A 114 -4.52 -4.65 7.79
C GLY A 114 -4.41 -5.56 6.55
N ALA A 115 -4.31 -4.98 5.35
CA ALA A 115 -4.10 -5.71 4.10
C ALA A 115 -2.63 -6.10 3.89
N LEU A 116 -1.68 -5.23 4.25
CA LEU A 116 -0.24 -5.48 4.18
C LEU A 116 0.14 -6.65 5.08
N ASN A 117 -0.31 -6.68 6.34
CA ASN A 117 -0.06 -7.80 7.27
C ASN A 117 -0.69 -9.13 6.81
N GLN A 118 -1.60 -9.11 5.84
CA GLN A 118 -2.13 -10.33 5.21
C GLN A 118 -1.39 -10.70 3.92
N ALA A 119 -0.85 -9.72 3.20
CA ALA A 119 -0.21 -9.90 1.90
C ALA A 119 1.31 -10.17 2.03
N VAL A 120 1.92 -9.66 3.09
CA VAL A 120 3.36 -9.69 3.34
C VAL A 120 3.63 -10.65 4.49
N GLU A 121 4.21 -11.81 4.19
CA GLU A 121 4.50 -12.83 5.20
C GLU A 121 5.82 -12.58 5.97
N TRP A 122 6.65 -11.64 5.50
CA TRP A 122 8.01 -11.42 5.99
C TRP A 122 8.20 -10.18 6.86
N ALA A 123 7.16 -9.37 7.07
CA ALA A 123 7.19 -8.18 7.92
C ALA A 123 5.81 -7.95 8.56
N GLU A 124 5.83 -7.30 9.72
CA GLU A 124 4.64 -6.76 10.38
C GLU A 124 4.66 -5.23 10.31
N PHE A 125 3.48 -4.66 10.05
CA PHE A 125 3.26 -3.23 9.89
C PHE A 125 2.28 -2.74 10.95
N GLU A 126 2.64 -1.63 11.59
CA GLU A 126 1.79 -0.90 12.51
C GLU A 126 1.80 0.59 12.14
N LEU A 127 0.71 1.31 12.40
CA LEU A 127 0.74 2.77 12.34
C LEU A 127 1.31 3.26 13.67
N GLU A 128 2.31 4.14 13.63
CA GLU A 128 2.73 4.86 14.82
C GLU A 128 1.50 5.60 15.38
N GLU A 129 1.10 5.28 16.61
CA GLU A 129 0.11 6.11 17.31
C GLU A 129 0.77 7.48 17.54
N ASP A 130 0.21 8.54 16.95
CA ASP A 130 0.63 9.93 17.21
C ASP A 130 0.80 10.14 18.72
N ALA A 131 2.05 10.23 19.19
CA ALA A 131 2.43 10.37 20.59
C ALA A 131 2.19 11.79 21.16
#